data_AF-A0A9E0G298-F1
#
_entry.id   AF-A0A9E0G298-F1
#
_cell.length_a   1.000
_cell.length_b   1.000
_cell.length_c   1.000
_cell.angle_alpha   90.00
_cell.angle_beta   90.00
_cell.angle_gamma   90.00
#
_symmetry.space_group_name_H-M   'P 1'
#
loop_
_entity.id
_entity.type
_entity.pdbx_description
1 polymer ?
#
loop_
_entity_poly.entity_id
_entity_poly.type
_entity_poly.pdbx_seq_one_letter_code
_entity_poly.pdbx_strand_id
1 'polypeptide(L)'
;MIFERLRDLSAYGPWRNDLQTAFSHIEYSDLQLDAIKRSAATSFMEVYTSGAGTAILPTLKDELTHAFTDSVRNSAYCLEMVSDPQLQVEGDFALQVLTRARMGLRDIVNNYPLLLGEAMPGSVEDIIGVYRNEILPQMDDLIDELAEETGIDPDTVTPAESRQHLYALPPEVF
;
A
#
# COMPACT_ATOMS: atom_id res chain seq x y z
N MET A 1 1.54 -14.77 17.09
CA MET A 1 2.10 -13.40 17.18
C MET A 1 1.55 -12.53 16.06
N ILE A 2 1.58 -11.20 16.19
CA ILE A 2 1.10 -10.29 15.15
C ILE A 2 1.84 -10.48 13.81
N PHE A 3 3.12 -10.86 13.86
CA PHE A 3 3.94 -11.19 12.69
C PHE A 3 3.45 -12.41 11.92
N GLU A 4 3.06 -13.48 12.62
CA GLU A 4 2.49 -14.67 11.97
C GLU A 4 1.18 -14.31 11.28
N ARG A 5 0.35 -13.47 11.94
CA ARG A 5 -0.90 -12.99 11.36
C ARG A 5 -0.65 -12.11 10.12
N LEU A 6 0.30 -11.16 10.16
CA LEU A 6 0.71 -10.36 9.01
C LEU A 6 1.26 -11.21 7.85
N ARG A 7 2.08 -12.20 8.17
CA ARG A 7 2.63 -13.13 7.18
C ARG A 7 1.53 -13.98 6.54
N ASP A 8 0.56 -14.42 7.34
CA ASP A 8 -0.59 -15.18 6.85
C ASP A 8 -1.53 -14.30 6.01
N LEU A 9 -1.72 -13.03 6.38
CA LEU A 9 -2.50 -12.06 5.59
C LEU A 9 -1.81 -11.71 4.27
N SER A 10 -0.48 -11.62 4.25
CA SER A 10 0.31 -11.35 3.05
C SER A 10 0.57 -12.60 2.19
N ALA A 11 0.29 -13.80 2.71
CA ALA A 11 0.34 -15.05 1.96
C ALA A 11 -0.86 -15.11 1.00
N TYR A 12 -0.59 -14.80 -0.28
CA TYR A 12 -1.53 -14.81 -1.40
C TYR A 12 -2.57 -15.95 -1.35
N GLY A 13 -3.84 -15.60 -1.58
CA GLY A 13 -4.83 -16.60 -1.98
C GLY A 13 -6.19 -16.00 -2.35
N PRO A 14 -7.02 -15.56 -1.38
CA PRO A 14 -8.41 -15.19 -1.66
C PRO A 14 -8.58 -13.73 -2.09
N TRP A 15 -7.98 -12.81 -1.33
CA TRP A 15 -8.25 -11.38 -1.46
C TRP A 15 -7.71 -10.75 -2.75
N ARG A 16 -6.68 -11.31 -3.41
CA ARG A 16 -6.20 -10.79 -4.71
C ARG A 16 -7.25 -10.92 -5.81
N ASN A 17 -7.86 -12.09 -5.93
CA ASN A 17 -8.88 -12.35 -6.96
C ASN A 17 -10.18 -11.60 -6.64
N ASP A 18 -10.56 -11.55 -5.36
CA ASP A 18 -11.71 -10.78 -4.91
C ASP A 18 -11.52 -9.28 -5.20
N LEU A 19 -10.33 -8.74 -4.93
CA LEU A 19 -9.98 -7.35 -5.18
C LEU A 19 -9.94 -7.02 -6.68
N GLN A 20 -9.38 -7.90 -7.52
CA GLN A 20 -9.45 -7.75 -8.99
C GLN A 20 -10.91 -7.74 -9.49
N THR A 21 -11.76 -8.58 -8.91
CA THR A 21 -13.19 -8.66 -9.25
C THR A 21 -13.89 -7.37 -8.84
N ALA A 22 -13.65 -6.88 -7.62
CA ALA A 22 -14.18 -5.61 -7.14
C ALA A 22 -13.78 -4.45 -8.08
N PHE A 23 -12.50 -4.37 -8.47
CA PHE A 23 -12.03 -3.34 -9.39
C PHE A 23 -12.62 -3.42 -10.80
N SER A 24 -13.03 -4.60 -11.26
CA SER A 24 -13.72 -4.74 -12.54
C SER A 24 -15.16 -4.20 -12.54
N HIS A 25 -15.74 -3.97 -11.36
CA HIS A 25 -17.07 -3.41 -11.20
C HIS A 25 -17.08 -1.90 -10.96
N ILE A 26 -15.90 -1.28 -10.82
CA ILE A 26 -15.77 0.17 -10.63
C ILE A 26 -15.72 0.85 -12.00
N GLU A 27 -16.64 1.78 -12.22
CA GLU A 27 -16.58 2.73 -13.33
C GLU A 27 -15.86 4.00 -12.87
N TYR A 28 -14.72 4.30 -13.47
CA TYR A 28 -13.92 5.48 -13.17
C TYR A 28 -14.30 6.63 -14.08
N SER A 29 -14.49 7.82 -13.52
CA SER A 29 -14.62 9.06 -14.30
C SER A 29 -13.29 9.45 -14.94
N ASP A 30 -13.35 10.28 -15.99
CA ASP A 30 -12.15 10.80 -16.66
C ASP A 30 -11.21 11.53 -15.69
N LEU A 31 -11.76 12.26 -14.72
CA LEU A 31 -10.98 12.95 -13.69
C LEU A 31 -10.23 11.97 -12.79
N GLN A 32 -10.89 10.88 -12.37
CA GLN A 32 -10.27 9.84 -11.54
C GLN A 32 -9.18 9.10 -12.32
N LEU A 33 -9.44 8.77 -13.60
CA LEU A 33 -8.43 8.17 -14.47
C LEU A 33 -7.23 9.08 -14.65
N ASP A 34 -7.43 10.38 -14.83
CA ASP A 34 -6.35 11.37 -14.95
C ASP A 34 -5.58 11.56 -13.65
N ALA A 35 -6.26 11.51 -12.50
CA ALA A 35 -5.61 11.52 -11.20
C ALA A 35 -4.70 10.30 -11.03
N ILE A 36 -5.21 9.10 -11.30
CA ILE A 36 -4.43 7.85 -11.24
C ILE A 36 -3.22 7.90 -12.19
N LYS A 37 -3.38 8.42 -13.41
CA LYS A 37 -2.28 8.57 -14.38
C LYS A 37 -1.15 9.45 -13.83
N ARG A 38 -1.48 10.55 -13.15
CA ARG A 38 -0.48 11.49 -12.62
C ARG A 38 0.30 10.90 -11.43
N SER A 39 -0.33 10.02 -10.67
CA SER A 39 0.30 9.33 -9.53
C SER A 39 1.01 8.03 -9.90
N ALA A 40 0.72 7.47 -11.09
CA ALA A 40 1.29 6.21 -11.50
C ALA A 40 2.76 6.34 -11.92
N ALA A 41 3.54 5.29 -11.68
CA ALA A 41 4.92 5.22 -12.14
C ALA A 41 5.02 5.35 -13.68
N THR A 42 6.14 5.88 -14.16
CA THR A 42 6.41 6.06 -15.59
C THR A 42 6.25 4.76 -16.39
N SER A 43 6.63 3.61 -15.82
CA SER A 43 6.45 2.30 -16.45
C SER A 43 4.98 1.95 -16.72
N PHE A 44 4.09 2.24 -15.78
CA PHE A 44 2.65 2.08 -15.97
C PHE A 44 2.17 3.00 -17.08
N MET A 45 2.62 4.26 -17.09
CA MET A 45 2.26 5.22 -18.12
C MET A 45 2.75 4.81 -19.52
N GLU A 46 3.91 4.17 -19.65
CA GLU A 46 4.39 3.61 -20.91
C GLU A 46 3.49 2.48 -21.42
N VAL A 47 3.07 1.56 -20.54
CA VAL A 47 2.10 0.50 -20.90
C VAL A 47 0.73 1.09 -21.24
N TYR A 48 0.28 2.06 -20.45
CA TYR A 48 -1.00 2.74 -20.63
C TYR A 48 -1.07 3.52 -21.95
N THR A 49 0.01 4.22 -22.32
CA THR A 49 0.07 5.05 -23.54
C THR A 49 0.41 4.27 -24.80
N SER A 50 1.15 3.16 -24.69
CA SER A 50 1.42 2.25 -25.81
C SER A 50 0.24 1.32 -26.14
N GLY A 51 -0.64 1.07 -25.17
CA GLY A 51 -1.89 0.33 -25.33
C GLY A 51 -2.99 1.18 -25.97
N ALA A 52 -3.08 1.16 -27.30
CA ALA A 52 -4.19 1.79 -28.04
C ALA A 52 -5.56 1.26 -27.59
N GLY A 53 -6.27 2.01 -26.73
CA GLY A 53 -7.73 2.06 -26.61
C GLY A 53 -8.51 0.85 -26.08
N THR A 54 -7.95 -0.36 -25.99
CA THR A 54 -8.74 -1.58 -25.65
C THR A 54 -8.21 -2.42 -24.48
N ALA A 55 -7.02 -2.13 -23.94
CA ALA A 55 -6.42 -2.88 -22.84
C ALA A 55 -6.26 -2.10 -21.52
N ILE A 56 -6.76 -0.86 -21.47
CA ILE A 56 -6.52 0.06 -20.35
C ILE A 56 -7.15 -0.43 -19.03
N LEU A 57 -8.42 -0.84 -19.06
CA LEU A 57 -9.14 -1.23 -17.84
C LEU A 57 -8.62 -2.54 -17.22
N PRO A 58 -8.30 -3.60 -17.99
CA PRO A 58 -7.66 -4.80 -17.46
C PRO A 58 -6.28 -4.54 -16.85
N THR A 59 -5.46 -3.67 -17.45
CA THR A 59 -4.15 -3.30 -16.88
C THR A 59 -4.32 -2.45 -15.62
N LEU A 60 -5.28 -1.52 -15.60
CA LEU A 60 -5.54 -0.67 -14.44
C LEU A 60 -5.99 -1.48 -13.22
N LYS A 61 -6.92 -2.42 -13.37
CA LYS A 61 -7.38 -3.25 -12.23
C LYS A 61 -6.25 -4.10 -11.64
N ASP A 62 -5.36 -4.61 -12.49
CA ASP A 62 -4.24 -5.45 -12.05
C ASP A 62 -3.24 -4.60 -11.25
N GLU A 63 -2.98 -3.38 -11.71
CA GLU A 63 -2.08 -2.45 -11.03
C GLU A 63 -2.67 -1.90 -9.72
N LEU A 64 -3.97 -1.62 -9.67
CA LEU A 64 -4.66 -1.25 -8.42
C LEU A 64 -4.66 -2.40 -7.40
N THR A 65 -4.77 -3.63 -7.89
CA THR A 65 -4.65 -4.83 -7.07
C THR A 65 -3.23 -4.96 -6.52
N HIS A 66 -2.23 -4.76 -7.38
CA HIS A 66 -0.81 -4.80 -6.99
C HIS A 66 -0.46 -3.71 -5.96
N ALA A 67 -0.96 -2.49 -6.17
CA ALA A 67 -0.79 -1.36 -5.26
C ALA A 67 -1.27 -1.66 -3.83
N PHE A 68 -2.33 -2.45 -3.70
CA PHE A 68 -2.82 -2.94 -2.42
C PHE A 68 -1.94 -4.08 -1.89
N THR A 69 -1.70 -5.13 -2.70
CA THR A 69 -1.01 -6.35 -2.26
C THR A 69 0.42 -6.09 -1.84
N ASP A 70 1.13 -5.24 -2.56
CA ASP A 70 2.54 -4.99 -2.35
C ASP A 70 2.77 -4.12 -1.13
N SER A 71 1.89 -3.14 -0.88
CA SER A 71 1.96 -2.31 0.33
C SER A 71 1.67 -3.14 1.59
N VAL A 72 0.69 -4.05 1.54
CA VAL A 72 0.44 -5.06 2.59
C VAL A 72 1.69 -5.90 2.84
N ARG A 73 2.27 -6.49 1.79
CA ARG A 73 3.42 -7.38 1.92
C ARG A 73 4.68 -6.64 2.38
N ASN A 74 4.94 -5.47 1.82
CA ASN A 74 6.10 -4.66 2.14
C ASN A 74 6.05 -4.21 3.60
N SER A 75 4.88 -3.76 4.08
CA SER A 75 4.73 -3.37 5.49
C SER A 75 4.99 -4.51 6.46
N ALA A 76 4.49 -5.71 6.15
CA ALA A 76 4.76 -6.92 6.94
C ALA A 76 6.26 -7.24 6.97
N TYR A 77 6.92 -7.20 5.82
CA TYR A 77 8.37 -7.44 5.72
C TYR A 77 9.19 -6.40 6.47
N CYS A 78 8.84 -5.12 6.34
CA CYS A 78 9.48 -4.03 7.04
C CYS A 78 9.38 -4.20 8.56
N LEU A 79 8.19 -4.53 9.08
CA LEU A 79 7.98 -4.80 10.50
C LEU A 79 8.77 -6.01 10.99
N GLU A 80 8.77 -7.11 10.23
CA GLU A 80 9.56 -8.30 10.56
C GLU A 80 11.06 -7.96 10.62
N MET A 81 11.56 -7.24 9.62
CA MET A 81 12.97 -6.87 9.52
C MET A 81 13.45 -6.02 10.69
N VAL A 82 12.69 -5.01 11.11
CA VAL A 82 13.08 -4.14 12.24
C VAL A 82 12.86 -4.81 13.60
N SER A 83 11.94 -5.78 13.68
CA SER A 83 11.62 -6.48 14.93
C SER A 83 12.47 -7.73 15.13
N ASP A 84 13.23 -8.18 14.12
CA ASP A 84 14.11 -9.35 14.22
C ASP A 84 15.41 -8.97 14.96
N PRO A 85 15.62 -9.47 16.19
CA PRO A 85 16.82 -9.17 16.97
C PRO A 85 18.11 -9.70 16.32
N GLN A 86 18.02 -10.62 15.35
CA GLN A 86 19.18 -11.16 14.64
C GLN A 86 19.71 -10.21 13.55
N LEU A 87 18.88 -9.33 13.01
CA LEU A 87 19.25 -8.45 11.89
C LEU A 87 20.01 -7.20 12.33
N GLN A 88 19.95 -6.83 13.61
CA GLN A 88 20.65 -5.67 14.19
C GLN A 88 20.51 -4.40 13.32
N VAL A 89 19.28 -4.08 12.95
CA VAL A 89 19.00 -2.94 12.07
C VAL A 89 19.32 -1.62 12.79
N GLU A 90 20.10 -0.75 12.16
CA GLU A 90 20.42 0.58 12.69
C GLU A 90 19.16 1.44 12.83
N GLY A 91 19.04 2.21 13.91
CA GLY A 91 17.85 3.00 14.25
C GLY A 91 17.41 3.95 13.14
N ASP A 92 18.34 4.70 12.54
CA ASP A 92 18.05 5.62 11.43
C ASP A 92 17.46 4.89 10.22
N PHE A 93 17.99 3.70 9.91
CA PHE A 93 17.49 2.90 8.79
C PHE A 93 16.14 2.25 9.11
N ALA A 94 15.97 1.73 10.32
CA ALA A 94 14.70 1.20 10.81
C ALA A 94 13.60 2.27 10.73
N LEU A 95 13.89 3.49 11.16
CA LEU A 95 12.99 4.63 11.10
C LEU A 95 12.56 4.94 9.66
N GLN A 96 13.51 5.04 8.73
CA GLN A 96 13.20 5.30 7.32
C GLN A 96 12.33 4.21 6.71
N VAL A 97 12.62 2.95 7.02
CA VAL A 97 11.90 1.80 6.47
C VAL A 97 10.48 1.73 7.02
N LEU A 98 10.30 1.87 8.33
CA LEU A 98 8.98 1.87 8.96
C LEU A 98 8.15 3.06 8.52
N THR A 99 8.74 4.25 8.43
CA THR A 99 8.02 5.45 8.00
C THR A 99 7.48 5.29 6.57
N ARG A 100 8.27 4.72 5.65
CA ARG A 100 7.80 4.42 4.29
C ARG A 100 6.70 3.35 4.27
N ALA A 101 6.86 2.29 5.06
CA ALA A 101 5.83 1.26 5.20
C ALA A 101 4.51 1.84 5.75
N ARG A 102 4.58 2.73 6.73
CA ARG A 102 3.44 3.44 7.32
C ARG A 102 2.67 4.24 6.28
N MET A 103 3.36 4.97 5.41
CA MET A 103 2.72 5.76 4.36
C MET A 103 1.86 4.89 3.45
N GLY A 104 2.41 3.78 2.94
CA GLY A 104 1.66 2.85 2.09
C GLY A 104 0.48 2.18 2.82
N LEU A 105 0.63 1.90 4.12
CA LEU A 105 -0.48 1.39 4.94
C LEU A 105 -1.59 2.42 5.16
N ARG A 106 -1.25 3.70 5.37
CA ARG A 106 -2.26 4.75 5.49
C ARG A 106 -3.06 4.90 4.20
N ASP A 107 -2.41 4.77 3.04
CA ASP A 107 -3.12 4.76 1.76
C ASP A 107 -4.08 3.58 1.65
N ILE A 108 -3.65 2.37 2.02
CA ILE A 108 -4.54 1.20 2.08
C ILE A 108 -5.74 1.45 3.00
N VAL A 109 -5.49 1.94 4.22
CA VAL A 109 -6.51 2.01 5.26
C VAL A 109 -7.50 3.15 5.04
N ASN A 110 -7.08 4.23 4.37
CA ASN A 110 -7.90 5.43 4.18
C ASN A 110 -8.51 5.52 2.78
N ASN A 111 -7.77 5.12 1.74
CA ASN A 111 -8.14 5.42 0.36
C ASN A 111 -8.90 4.26 -0.30
N TYR A 112 -8.49 3.00 -0.04
CA TYR A 112 -9.18 1.85 -0.65
C TYR A 112 -10.63 1.68 -0.19
N PRO A 113 -11.01 1.96 1.07
CA PRO A 113 -12.42 1.94 1.46
C PRO A 113 -13.28 2.91 0.67
N LEU A 114 -12.75 4.10 0.37
CA LEU A 114 -13.43 5.12 -0.43
C LEU A 114 -13.51 4.69 -1.90
N LEU A 115 -12.45 4.05 -2.42
CA LEU A 115 -12.43 3.60 -3.82
C LEU A 115 -13.41 2.46 -4.06
N LEU A 116 -13.38 1.46 -3.18
CA LEU A 116 -14.14 0.22 -3.33
C LEU A 116 -15.60 0.39 -2.92
N GLY A 117 -15.88 1.23 -1.91
CA GLY A 117 -17.23 1.46 -1.41
C GLY A 117 -17.96 0.15 -1.12
N GLU A 118 -19.16 0.00 -1.69
CA GLU A 118 -19.98 -1.22 -1.56
C GLU A 118 -19.39 -2.46 -2.28
N ALA A 119 -18.46 -2.27 -3.21
CA ALA A 119 -17.80 -3.37 -3.92
C ALA A 119 -16.65 -3.99 -3.11
N MET A 120 -16.36 -3.48 -1.91
CA MET A 120 -15.27 -3.97 -1.07
C MET A 120 -15.47 -5.42 -0.65
N PRO A 121 -14.52 -6.32 -0.97
CA PRO A 121 -14.59 -7.70 -0.50
C PRO A 121 -14.44 -7.76 1.03
N GLY A 122 -15.21 -8.64 1.70
CA GLY A 122 -15.08 -8.83 3.15
C GLY A 122 -13.67 -9.27 3.57
N SER A 123 -12.98 -10.05 2.73
CA SER A 123 -11.58 -10.45 2.95
C SER A 123 -10.62 -9.24 2.96
N VAL A 124 -10.90 -8.22 2.15
CA VAL A 124 -10.14 -6.96 2.08
C VAL A 124 -10.50 -6.05 3.25
N GLU A 125 -11.78 -5.98 3.61
CA GLU A 125 -12.26 -5.24 4.79
C GLU A 125 -11.62 -5.76 6.09
N ASP A 126 -11.55 -7.08 6.25
CA ASP A 126 -10.90 -7.73 7.39
C ASP A 126 -9.40 -7.37 7.46
N ILE A 127 -8.70 -7.39 6.32
CA ILE A 127 -7.28 -7.00 6.22
C ILE A 127 -7.11 -5.54 6.64
N ILE A 128 -7.92 -4.63 6.07
CA ILE A 128 -7.89 -3.20 6.41
C ILE A 128 -8.18 -3.00 7.90
N GLY A 129 -9.12 -3.75 8.47
CA GLY A 129 -9.44 -3.73 9.90
C GLY A 129 -8.25 -4.10 10.77
N VAL A 130 -7.51 -5.15 10.43
CA VAL A 130 -6.28 -5.54 11.14
C VAL A 130 -5.22 -4.45 11.03
N TYR A 131 -4.99 -3.92 9.82
CA TYR A 131 -4.01 -2.85 9.63
C TYR A 131 -4.36 -1.58 10.40
N ARG A 132 -5.63 -1.16 10.38
CA ARG A 132 -6.12 0.03 11.07
C ARG A 132 -6.00 -0.09 12.58
N ASN A 133 -6.45 -1.22 13.14
CA ASN A 133 -6.68 -1.33 14.58
C ASN A 133 -5.51 -1.95 15.34
N GLU A 134 -4.66 -2.74 14.67
CA GLU A 134 -3.58 -3.46 15.33
C GLU A 134 -2.20 -3.01 14.83
N ILE A 135 -2.00 -2.91 13.51
CA ILE A 135 -0.66 -2.73 12.91
C ILE A 135 -0.21 -1.28 12.89
N LEU A 136 -1.03 -0.37 12.37
CA LEU A 136 -0.69 1.05 12.25
C LEU A 136 -0.36 1.67 13.62
N PRO A 137 -1.14 1.45 14.70
CA PRO A 137 -0.80 1.98 16.01
C PRO A 137 0.57 1.51 16.51
N GLN A 138 0.87 0.22 16.41
CA GLN A 138 2.17 -0.33 16.83
C GLN A 138 3.32 0.20 15.97
N MET A 139 3.10 0.39 14.67
CA MET A 139 4.10 0.98 13.78
C MET A 139 4.34 2.45 14.11
N ASP A 140 3.28 3.21 14.44
CA ASP A 140 3.39 4.59 14.89
C ASP A 140 4.18 4.68 16.22
N ASP A 141 3.87 3.82 17.19
CA ASP A 141 4.63 3.75 18.46
C ASP A 141 6.13 3.49 18.22
N LEU A 142 6.48 2.52 17.36
CA LEU A 142 7.88 2.22 17.03
C LEU A 142 8.58 3.35 16.28
N ILE A 143 7.86 4.05 15.39
CA ILE A 143 8.40 5.20 14.66
C ILE A 143 8.69 6.34 15.64
N ASP A 144 7.79 6.60 16.58
CA ASP A 144 7.98 7.65 17.59
C ASP A 144 9.17 7.33 18.50
N GLU A 145 9.30 6.09 18.97
CA GLU A 145 10.46 5.63 19.75
C GLU A 145 11.78 5.83 18.97
N LEU A 146 11.83 5.39 17.72
CA LEU A 146 13.02 5.55 16.87
C LEU A 146 13.32 7.01 16.53
N ALA A 147 12.31 7.85 16.34
CA ALA A 147 12.49 9.28 16.10
C ALA A 147 13.11 9.97 17.31
N GLU A 148 12.68 9.61 18.53
CA GLU A 148 13.28 10.11 19.77
C GLU A 148 14.74 9.66 19.93
N GLU A 149 15.05 8.39 19.63
CA GLU A 149 16.41 7.85 19.73
C GLU A 149 17.38 8.46 18.73
N THR A 150 16.92 8.67 17.49
CA THR A 150 17.76 9.12 16.37
C THR A 150 17.79 10.64 16.21
N GLY A 151 16.78 11.35 16.74
CA GLY A 151 16.58 12.78 16.54
C GLY A 151 16.14 13.16 15.13
N ILE A 152 15.71 12.18 14.32
CA ILE A 152 15.24 12.39 12.94
C ILE A 152 13.73 12.58 12.96
N ASP A 153 13.26 13.63 12.29
CA ASP A 153 11.82 13.87 12.07
C ASP A 153 11.26 12.88 11.02
N PRO A 154 10.31 12.00 11.37
CA PRO A 154 9.71 11.05 10.43
C PRO A 154 9.05 11.73 9.23
N ASP A 155 8.53 12.95 9.38
CA ASP A 155 7.82 13.65 8.31
C ASP A 155 8.77 14.17 7.22
N THR A 156 10.09 14.12 7.46
CA THR A 156 11.11 14.41 6.45
C THR A 156 11.45 13.20 5.57
N VAL A 157 11.00 12.00 5.93
CA VAL A 157 11.21 10.79 5.15
C VAL A 157 10.33 10.83 3.90
N THR A 158 10.96 10.79 2.73
CA THR A 158 10.24 10.74 1.47
C THR A 158 9.80 9.31 1.13
N PRO A 159 8.69 9.15 0.39
CA PRO A 159 8.33 7.86 -0.21
C PRO A 159 9.50 7.27 -1.00
N ALA A 160 9.59 5.94 -1.04
CA ALA A 160 10.51 5.30 -1.96
C ALA A 160 10.05 5.54 -3.40
N GLU A 161 10.94 6.06 -4.25
CA GLU A 161 10.73 6.09 -5.70
C GLU A 161 10.90 4.68 -6.27
N SER A 162 10.01 3.72 -5.95
CA SER A 162 10.03 2.47 -6.71
C SER A 162 9.42 2.74 -8.09
N ARG A 163 10.16 2.45 -9.15
CA ARG A 163 9.85 2.96 -10.50
C ARG A 163 8.81 2.13 -11.27
N GLN A 164 8.04 1.28 -10.59
CA GLN A 164 7.37 0.15 -11.25
C GLN A 164 5.84 0.07 -11.10
N HIS A 165 5.22 0.61 -10.03
CA HIS A 165 3.77 0.44 -9.74
C HIS A 165 3.06 1.74 -9.31
N LEU A 166 1.73 1.69 -9.17
CA LEU A 166 0.97 2.72 -8.45
C LEU A 166 1.17 2.48 -6.94
N TYR A 167 1.75 3.44 -6.20
CA TYR A 167 2.02 3.26 -4.76
C TYR A 167 0.93 3.83 -3.87
N ALA A 168 0.26 4.87 -4.36
CA ALA A 168 -0.73 5.62 -3.61
C ALA A 168 -1.84 6.07 -4.57
N LEU A 169 -3.08 6.06 -4.06
CA LEU A 169 -4.19 6.72 -4.72
C LEU A 169 -4.17 8.21 -4.36
N PRO A 170 -4.14 9.12 -5.33
CA PRO A 170 -4.20 10.54 -5.03
C PRO A 170 -5.60 10.91 -4.50
N PRO A 171 -5.71 11.89 -3.59
CA PRO A 171 -6.99 12.30 -3.01
C PRO A 171 -8.07 12.64 -4.05
N GLU A 172 -7.66 13.11 -5.24
CA GLU A 172 -8.52 13.46 -6.36
C GLU A 172 -9.21 12.27 -7.03
N VAL A 173 -8.95 11.04 -6.56
CA VAL A 173 -9.68 9.84 -6.98
C VAL A 173 -11.03 9.70 -6.25
N PHE A 174 -11.27 10.44 -5.15
CA PHE A 174 -12.46 10.29 -4.29
C PHE A 174 -13.50 11.40 -4.46
#